data_AF-A0A8J2MLW1-F1
#
_entry.id   AF-A0A8J2MLW1-F1
#
_cell.length_a   1.000
_cell.length_b   1.000
_cell.length_c   1.000
_cell.angle_alpha   90.00
_cell.angle_beta   90.00
_cell.angle_gamma   90.00
#
_symmetry.space_group_name_H-M   'P 1'
#
loop_
_entity.id
_entity.type
_entity.pdbx_description
1 polymer ?
#
loop_
_entity_poly.entity_id
_entity_poly.type
_entity_poly.pdbx_seq_one_letter_code
_entity_poly.pdbx_strand_id
1 'polypeptide(L)'
;MELAEVIGGLTRCQLIGPDDAVTDDLSGSMLSKIDDKLAKSIIVFKYVDDKDVFQKFYARMLAKRLIHQQSQSMDAEETMIDRLKQTCGYEFTNKLHRMFTDMSVSMDLNTKFTSSLRERNAENQLGIGFVVYVLQAGAWPLSLPPSLGPFHVPQQLERSIQAFESFYHAQFSGRKLTWLHPLCQGELKFNYLRKPYLVTVQTYQMALLLLFEQCDSMSCREAAASLRLSHDQLVKHAASLVDCKILKRSGDEGDLEEDTVLILNLEYYNKRTKFRVTGALQKDVPAEMEATRRSVDDDRKLYIQAAIVRILKSRKMLRHNQLVQEILGQSKVKFAPTISMIKKCIEALIDKQYIERTQNSADEYSYVA
;
A
#
# COMPACT_ATOMS: atom_id res chain seq x y z
N MET A 1 -20.15 -25.81 30.42
CA MET A 1 -19.90 -24.36 30.54
C MET A 1 -18.84 -24.11 31.62
N GLU A 2 -17.72 -24.86 31.61
CA GLU A 2 -16.64 -24.71 32.61
C GLU A 2 -15.27 -25.22 32.12
N LEU A 3 -15.12 -25.55 30.82
CA LEU A 3 -13.85 -25.98 30.21
C LEU A 3 -13.34 -25.01 29.14
N ALA A 4 -14.14 -24.02 28.73
CA ALA A 4 -13.76 -23.04 27.71
C ALA A 4 -13.08 -21.79 28.30
N GLU A 5 -13.25 -21.49 29.60
CA GLU A 5 -12.61 -20.34 30.25
C GLU A 5 -11.15 -20.59 30.67
N VAL A 6 -10.70 -21.85 30.73
CA VAL A 6 -9.34 -22.19 31.19
C VAL A 6 -8.30 -22.11 30.06
N ILE A 7 -8.71 -22.13 28.78
CA ILE A 7 -7.78 -22.06 27.64
C ILE A 7 -7.56 -20.60 27.17
N GLY A 8 -8.43 -19.66 27.58
CA GLY A 8 -8.30 -18.23 27.24
C GLY A 8 -7.20 -17.47 27.99
N GLY A 9 -6.51 -18.11 28.94
CA GLY A 9 -5.50 -17.48 29.82
C GLY A 9 -4.05 -17.83 29.49
N LEU A 10 -3.77 -18.62 28.44
CA LEU A 10 -2.45 -19.21 28.20
C LEU A 10 -1.83 -18.82 26.85
N THR A 11 -2.28 -17.72 26.22
CA THR A 11 -1.61 -17.19 25.03
C THR A 11 -0.66 -16.05 25.37
N ARG A 12 0.62 -16.22 25.01
CA ARG A 12 1.69 -15.22 25.18
C ARG A 12 1.41 -13.97 24.38
N CYS A 13 0.77 -14.10 23.21
CA CYS A 13 0.28 -12.99 22.40
C CYS A 13 -1.25 -13.07 22.17
N GLN A 14 -2.00 -12.05 22.57
CA GLN A 14 -3.44 -11.94 22.29
C GLN A 14 -3.72 -10.82 21.29
N LEU A 15 -4.52 -11.09 20.26
CA LEU A 15 -4.97 -10.08 19.30
C LEU A 15 -6.05 -9.21 19.95
N ILE A 16 -5.87 -7.88 19.93
CA ILE A 16 -6.87 -6.93 20.43
C ILE A 16 -7.65 -6.34 19.25
N GLY A 17 -8.94 -6.06 19.44
CA GLY A 17 -9.73 -5.29 18.48
C GLY A 17 -9.43 -3.79 18.50
N PRO A 18 -9.94 -3.04 17.51
CA PRO A 18 -9.79 -1.59 17.50
C PRO A 18 -10.59 -0.98 18.65
N ASP A 19 -9.90 -0.51 19.69
CA ASP A 19 -10.45 0.50 20.60
C ASP A 19 -10.55 1.81 19.82
N ASP A 20 -11.73 2.43 19.82
CA ASP A 20 -11.98 3.74 19.23
C ASP A 20 -10.96 4.76 19.76
N ALA A 21 -10.00 5.12 18.91
CA ALA A 21 -9.09 6.22 19.17
C ALA A 21 -9.85 7.53 18.96
N VAL A 22 -10.44 8.05 20.04
CA VAL A 22 -10.85 9.44 20.12
C VAL A 22 -9.58 10.30 20.05
N THR A 23 -9.31 10.88 18.89
CA THR A 23 -8.50 12.09 18.78
C THR A 23 -9.45 13.26 18.69
N ASP A 24 -9.60 14.00 19.78
CA ASP A 24 -10.25 15.31 19.78
C ASP A 24 -9.26 16.39 20.22
N ASP A 25 -9.45 17.57 19.63
CA ASP A 25 -8.78 18.86 19.81
C ASP A 25 -7.33 19.05 19.30
N LEU A 26 -7.20 19.16 17.97
CA LEU A 26 -6.19 20.04 17.36
C LEU A 26 -6.75 21.47 17.31
N SER A 27 -6.17 22.38 18.10
CA SER A 27 -6.55 23.81 18.17
C SER A 27 -6.74 24.43 16.77
N GLY A 28 -7.88 25.08 16.51
CA GLY A 28 -8.23 25.64 15.19
C GLY A 28 -7.20 26.62 14.61
N SER A 29 -6.37 27.24 15.46
CA SER A 29 -5.22 28.07 15.02
C SER A 29 -4.15 27.28 14.27
N MET A 30 -3.91 26.01 14.63
CA MET A 30 -2.93 25.16 13.96
C MET A 30 -3.44 24.68 12.59
N LEU A 31 -4.73 24.34 12.49
CA LEU A 31 -5.36 23.93 11.23
C LEU A 31 -5.34 25.07 10.19
N SER A 32 -5.64 26.30 10.60
CA SER A 32 -5.53 27.48 9.73
C SER A 32 -4.10 27.70 9.20
N LYS A 33 -3.07 27.53 10.05
CA LYS A 33 -1.67 27.63 9.62
C LYS A 33 -1.26 26.53 8.63
N ILE A 34 -1.84 25.33 8.76
CA ILE A 34 -1.58 24.22 7.83
C ILE A 34 -2.21 24.57 6.47
N ASP A 35 -3.45 25.04 6.45
CA ASP A 35 -4.14 25.42 5.21
C ASP A 35 -3.41 26.54 4.45
N ASP A 36 -2.91 27.56 5.16
CA ASP A 36 -2.09 28.63 4.56
C ASP A 36 -0.81 28.09 3.91
N LYS A 37 -0.15 27.12 4.54
CA LYS A 37 1.06 26.49 3.99
C LYS A 37 0.74 25.61 2.79
N LEU A 38 -0.38 24.88 2.81
CA LEU A 38 -0.84 24.07 1.68
C LEU A 38 -1.19 24.97 0.49
N ALA A 39 -1.88 26.09 0.72
CA ALA A 39 -2.16 27.09 -0.31
C ALA A 39 -0.89 27.64 -0.97
N LYS A 40 0.12 28.01 -0.16
CA LYS A 40 1.44 28.44 -0.68
C LYS A 40 2.16 27.34 -1.46
N SER A 41 2.05 26.09 -1.01
CA SER A 41 2.65 24.93 -1.70
C SER A 41 2.03 24.70 -3.08
N ILE A 42 0.71 24.91 -3.21
CA ILE A 42 0.01 24.84 -4.51
C ILE A 42 0.49 25.94 -5.47
N ILE A 43 0.85 27.13 -4.97
CA ILE A 43 1.41 28.19 -5.82
C ILE A 43 2.74 27.73 -6.44
N VAL A 44 3.63 27.14 -5.64
CA VAL A 44 4.90 26.57 -6.14
C VAL A 44 4.63 25.43 -7.14
N PHE A 45 3.67 24.56 -6.83
CA PHE A 45 3.28 23.44 -7.69
C PHE A 45 2.83 23.88 -9.11
N LYS A 46 2.23 25.06 -9.26
CA LYS A 46 1.85 25.60 -10.58
C LYS A 46 3.05 25.76 -11.52
N TYR A 47 4.22 26.06 -10.98
CA TYR A 47 5.47 26.25 -11.74
C TYR A 47 6.24 24.96 -12.00
N VAL A 48 5.78 23.81 -11.50
CA VAL A 48 6.41 22.51 -11.75
C VAL A 48 5.93 21.95 -13.09
N ASP A 49 6.86 21.58 -13.97
CA ASP A 49 6.53 21.00 -15.28
C ASP A 49 6.08 19.53 -15.17
N ASP A 50 6.80 18.73 -14.38
CA ASP A 50 6.55 17.29 -14.20
C ASP A 50 5.49 17.01 -13.12
N LYS A 51 4.24 17.42 -13.40
CA LYS A 51 3.12 17.28 -12.46
C LYS A 51 2.70 15.83 -12.23
N ASP A 52 2.90 14.96 -13.21
CA ASP A 52 2.63 13.52 -13.13
C ASP A 52 3.54 12.79 -12.13
N VAL A 53 4.82 13.20 -12.02
CA VAL A 53 5.74 12.71 -10.99
C VAL A 53 5.16 13.04 -9.62
N PHE A 54 4.82 14.31 -9.37
CA PHE A 54 4.19 14.72 -8.12
C PHE A 54 2.91 13.92 -7.85
N GLN A 55 2.04 13.75 -8.85
CA GLN A 55 0.80 12.99 -8.72
C GLN A 55 1.05 11.58 -8.21
N LYS A 56 2.02 10.87 -8.78
CA LYS A 56 2.32 9.47 -8.43
C LYS A 56 2.86 9.36 -7.01
N PHE A 57 3.80 10.23 -6.64
CA PHE A 57 4.33 10.28 -5.28
C PHE A 57 3.27 10.69 -4.25
N TYR A 58 2.46 11.70 -4.57
CA TYR A 58 1.36 12.15 -3.71
C TYR A 58 0.34 11.05 -3.49
N ALA A 59 -0.13 10.39 -4.56
CA ALA A 59 -1.08 9.28 -4.49
C ALA A 59 -0.54 8.14 -3.62
N ARG A 60 0.75 7.78 -3.76
CA ARG A 60 1.39 6.74 -2.94
C ARG A 60 1.48 7.13 -1.47
N MET A 61 1.88 8.36 -1.17
CA MET A 61 1.94 8.84 0.21
C MET A 61 0.55 8.93 0.85
N LEU A 62 -0.45 9.41 0.11
CA LEU A 62 -1.83 9.44 0.56
C LEU A 62 -2.34 8.01 0.82
N ALA A 63 -2.09 7.06 -0.08
CA ALA A 63 -2.51 5.67 0.09
C ALA A 63 -1.95 5.06 1.38
N LYS A 64 -0.67 5.29 1.67
CA LYS A 64 -0.05 4.84 2.94
C LYS A 64 -0.69 5.48 4.16
N ARG A 65 -0.98 6.79 4.11
CA ARG A 65 -1.64 7.49 5.23
C ARG A 65 -3.05 6.97 5.48
N LEU A 66 -3.82 6.73 4.42
CA LEU A 66 -5.17 6.19 4.52
C LEU A 66 -5.18 4.76 5.08
N ILE A 67 -4.37 3.85 4.52
CA ILE A 67 -4.32 2.44 4.94
C ILE A 67 -3.84 2.29 6.39
N HIS A 68 -2.82 3.07 6.79
CA HIS A 68 -2.27 3.00 8.14
C HIS A 68 -2.95 3.93 9.15
N GLN A 69 -4.03 4.62 8.76
CA GLN A 69 -4.73 5.60 9.59
C GLN A 69 -3.79 6.66 10.20
N GLN A 70 -2.90 7.22 9.38
CA GLN A 70 -1.90 8.23 9.76
C GLN A 70 -2.28 9.64 9.27
N SER A 71 -3.47 9.81 8.70
CA SER A 71 -4.01 11.11 8.32
C SER A 71 -4.36 11.92 9.55
N GLN A 72 -3.91 13.18 9.61
CA GLN A 72 -4.19 14.09 10.73
C GLN A 72 -5.62 14.63 10.71
N SER A 73 -6.15 14.87 9.51
CA SER A 73 -7.54 15.31 9.29
C SER A 73 -7.95 14.87 7.88
N MET A 74 -9.09 14.18 7.78
CA MET A 74 -9.64 13.76 6.48
C MET A 74 -10.12 14.97 5.68
N ASP A 75 -10.73 15.96 6.34
CA ASP A 75 -11.21 17.20 5.71
C ASP A 75 -10.05 18.02 5.11
N ALA A 76 -8.91 18.08 5.79
CA ALA A 76 -7.73 18.78 5.29
C ALA A 76 -7.14 18.09 4.03
N GLU A 77 -7.16 16.76 4.00
CA GLU A 77 -6.71 15.98 2.84
C GLU A 77 -7.67 16.15 1.65
N GLU A 78 -8.98 16.16 1.89
CA GLU A 78 -10.00 16.43 0.86
C GLU A 78 -9.85 17.85 0.29
N THR A 79 -9.68 18.85 1.15
CA THR A 79 -9.42 20.24 0.75
C THR A 79 -8.17 20.35 -0.14
N MET A 80 -7.10 19.64 0.20
CA MET A 80 -5.88 19.61 -0.62
C MET A 80 -6.13 18.99 -2.00
N ILE A 81 -6.91 17.92 -2.07
CA ILE A 81 -7.30 17.28 -3.33
C ILE A 81 -8.14 18.22 -4.19
N ASP A 82 -9.07 18.98 -3.60
CA ASP A 82 -9.86 19.97 -4.33
C ASP A 82 -9.01 21.11 -4.89
N ARG A 83 -8.00 21.57 -4.15
CA ARG A 83 -7.03 22.56 -4.66
C ARG A 83 -6.21 22.01 -5.85
N LEU A 84 -5.83 20.72 -5.80
CA LEU A 84 -5.16 20.06 -6.93
C LEU A 84 -6.11 19.91 -8.14
N LYS A 85 -7.38 19.63 -7.91
CA LYS A 85 -8.42 19.54 -8.95
C LYS A 85 -8.63 20.87 -9.66
N GLN A 86 -8.66 21.98 -8.93
CA GLN A 86 -8.75 23.33 -9.52
C GLN A 86 -7.54 23.68 -10.39
N THR A 87 -6.35 23.18 -10.04
CA THR A 87 -5.11 23.50 -10.75
C THR A 87 -4.85 22.59 -11.96
N CYS A 88 -5.14 21.29 -11.84
CA CYS A 88 -4.78 20.27 -12.83
C CYS A 88 -5.98 19.59 -13.51
N GLY A 89 -7.20 19.90 -13.07
CA GLY A 89 -8.43 19.31 -13.58
C GLY A 89 -8.79 17.97 -12.95
N TYR A 90 -9.98 17.48 -13.30
CA TYR A 90 -10.58 16.29 -12.69
C TYR A 90 -9.82 14.99 -12.99
N GLU A 91 -9.28 14.80 -14.20
CA GLU A 91 -8.53 13.59 -14.55
C GLU A 91 -7.32 13.33 -13.63
N PHE A 92 -6.70 14.41 -13.14
CA PHE A 92 -5.56 14.36 -12.25
C PHE A 92 -5.94 13.82 -10.86
N THR A 93 -7.09 14.25 -10.33
CA THR A 93 -7.52 13.93 -8.96
C THR A 93 -8.51 12.78 -8.86
N ASN A 94 -9.03 12.26 -9.99
CA ASN A 94 -10.05 11.22 -10.02
C ASN A 94 -9.64 9.97 -9.20
N LYS A 95 -8.40 9.50 -9.36
CA LYS A 95 -7.89 8.35 -8.57
C LYS A 95 -7.86 8.64 -7.08
N LEU A 96 -7.48 9.86 -6.68
CA LEU A 96 -7.43 10.27 -5.27
C LEU A 96 -8.84 10.31 -4.65
N HIS A 97 -9.83 10.85 -5.37
CA HIS A 97 -11.23 10.84 -4.90
C HIS A 97 -11.76 9.42 -4.74
N ARG A 98 -11.46 8.53 -5.71
CA ARG A 98 -11.85 7.11 -5.60
C ARG A 98 -11.25 6.43 -4.38
N MET A 99 -10.01 6.78 -3.99
CA MET A 99 -9.42 6.26 -2.76
C MET A 99 -10.24 6.66 -1.52
N PHE A 100 -10.72 7.90 -1.44
CA PHE A 100 -11.62 8.32 -0.34
C PHE A 100 -12.95 7.57 -0.35
N THR A 101 -13.57 7.45 -1.53
CA THR A 101 -14.81 6.68 -1.67
C THR A 101 -14.61 5.22 -1.23
N ASP A 102 -13.50 4.59 -1.64
CA ASP A 102 -13.17 3.22 -1.23
C ASP A 102 -12.98 3.10 0.30
N MET A 103 -12.43 4.12 0.97
CA MET A 103 -12.31 4.14 2.44
C MET A 103 -13.69 4.17 3.11
N SER A 104 -14.58 5.06 2.67
CA SER A 104 -15.94 5.17 3.22
C SER A 104 -16.75 3.88 2.97
N VAL A 105 -16.71 3.35 1.74
CA VAL A 105 -17.40 2.10 1.39
C VAL A 105 -16.84 0.92 2.19
N SER A 106 -15.53 0.89 2.44
CA SER A 106 -14.92 -0.15 3.29
C SER A 106 -15.40 -0.05 4.73
N MET A 107 -15.55 1.16 5.28
CA MET A 107 -16.08 1.36 6.63
C MET A 107 -17.51 0.84 6.74
N ASP A 108 -18.37 1.18 5.78
CA ASP A 108 -19.75 0.66 5.72
C ASP A 108 -19.79 -0.87 5.60
N LEU A 109 -18.87 -1.44 4.83
CA LEU A 109 -18.76 -2.88 4.65
C LEU A 109 -18.35 -3.59 5.96
N ASN A 110 -17.44 -3.00 6.73
CA ASN A 110 -17.05 -3.53 8.05
C ASN A 110 -18.22 -3.48 9.04
N THR A 111 -19.00 -2.40 9.04
CA THR A 111 -20.21 -2.31 9.86
C THR A 111 -21.21 -3.40 9.49
N LYS A 112 -21.46 -3.62 8.20
CA LYS A 112 -22.34 -4.69 7.70
C LYS A 112 -21.82 -6.08 8.07
N PHE A 113 -20.50 -6.29 7.98
CA PHE A 113 -19.87 -7.56 8.35
C PHE A 113 -20.06 -7.84 9.85
N THR A 114 -19.80 -6.84 10.70
CA THR A 114 -19.97 -6.94 12.15
C THR A 114 -21.43 -7.24 12.54
N SER A 115 -22.39 -6.55 11.91
CA SER A 115 -23.82 -6.85 12.10
C SER A 115 -24.19 -8.27 11.68
N SER A 116 -23.67 -8.74 10.53
CA SER A 116 -23.90 -10.12 10.07
C SER A 116 -23.29 -11.18 10.98
N LEU A 117 -22.20 -10.87 11.69
CA LEU A 117 -21.61 -11.76 12.70
C LEU A 117 -22.45 -11.82 13.97
N ARG A 118 -23.01 -10.67 14.39
CA ARG A 118 -23.95 -10.58 15.52
C ARG A 118 -25.21 -11.40 15.28
N GLU A 119 -25.83 -11.24 14.11
CA GLU A 119 -27.03 -11.98 13.73
C GLU A 119 -26.81 -13.50 13.70
N ARG A 120 -25.60 -13.94 13.33
CA ARG A 120 -25.23 -15.37 13.30
C ARG A 120 -24.72 -15.92 14.64
N ASN A 121 -24.73 -15.13 15.72
CA ASN A 121 -24.09 -15.46 17.00
C ASN A 121 -22.63 -15.92 16.85
N ALA A 122 -21.94 -15.39 15.83
CA ALA A 122 -20.58 -15.76 15.46
C ALA A 122 -19.54 -14.71 15.91
N GLU A 123 -19.96 -13.61 16.54
CA GLU A 123 -19.06 -12.54 16.99
C GLU A 123 -17.99 -13.07 17.96
N ASN A 124 -18.39 -13.93 18.92
CA ASN A 124 -17.46 -14.59 19.85
C ASN A 124 -16.61 -15.70 19.21
N GLN A 125 -16.92 -16.14 17.98
CA GLN A 125 -16.18 -17.22 17.30
C GLN A 125 -14.88 -16.72 16.66
N LEU A 126 -14.80 -15.43 16.32
CA LEU A 126 -13.59 -14.83 15.76
C LEU A 126 -12.53 -14.59 16.83
N GLY A 127 -12.94 -14.19 18.04
CA GLY A 127 -12.03 -13.96 19.18
C GLY A 127 -11.01 -12.83 18.98
N ILE A 128 -11.09 -12.08 17.87
CA ILE A 128 -10.19 -11.00 17.47
C ILE A 128 -11.00 -9.86 16.84
N GLY A 129 -10.59 -8.61 17.04
CA GLY A 129 -11.17 -7.52 16.27
C GLY A 129 -10.58 -7.50 14.86
N PHE A 130 -11.45 -7.41 13.87
CA PHE A 130 -11.09 -7.60 12.47
C PHE A 130 -11.70 -6.49 11.63
N VAL A 131 -10.83 -5.74 10.94
CA VAL A 131 -11.20 -4.63 10.06
C VAL A 131 -10.54 -4.84 8.71
N VAL A 132 -11.31 -4.72 7.63
CA VAL A 132 -10.84 -4.93 6.26
C VAL A 132 -11.08 -3.69 5.41
N TYR A 133 -10.07 -3.33 4.62
CA TYR A 133 -10.22 -2.32 3.58
C TYR A 133 -10.30 -2.99 2.21
N VAL A 134 -11.43 -2.83 1.52
CA VAL A 134 -11.65 -3.37 0.19
C VAL A 134 -11.40 -2.27 -0.83
N LEU A 135 -10.27 -2.36 -1.53
CA LEU A 135 -9.73 -1.30 -2.38
C LEU A 135 -9.78 -1.69 -3.85
N GLN A 136 -10.12 -0.74 -4.72
CA GLN A 136 -10.12 -0.99 -6.16
C GLN A 136 -8.70 -0.95 -6.74
N ALA A 137 -8.24 -2.06 -7.33
CA ALA A 137 -6.87 -2.17 -7.88
C ALA A 137 -6.50 -1.07 -8.90
N GLY A 138 -7.47 -0.51 -9.62
CA GLY A 138 -7.24 0.55 -10.61
C GLY A 138 -7.07 1.97 -10.04
N ALA A 139 -7.52 2.22 -8.80
CA ALA A 139 -7.47 3.54 -8.17
C ALA A 139 -6.24 3.71 -7.27
N TRP A 140 -5.76 2.61 -6.66
CA TRP A 140 -4.71 2.67 -5.66
C TRP A 140 -3.33 2.33 -6.24
N PRO A 141 -2.29 3.13 -5.97
CA PRO A 141 -0.92 2.86 -6.42
C PRO A 141 -0.23 1.83 -5.52
N LEU A 142 -0.85 0.67 -5.30
CA LEU A 142 -0.29 -0.41 -4.51
C LEU A 142 0.48 -1.34 -5.45
N SER A 143 1.79 -1.41 -5.28
CA SER A 143 2.60 -2.40 -5.97
C SER A 143 2.28 -3.78 -5.38
N LEU A 144 1.70 -4.65 -6.20
CA LEU A 144 1.68 -6.07 -5.90
C LEU A 144 3.14 -6.55 -5.85
N PRO A 145 3.59 -7.19 -4.76
CA PRO A 145 4.92 -7.79 -4.73
C PRO A 145 5.05 -8.77 -5.92
N PRO A 146 6.17 -8.74 -6.66
CA PRO A 146 6.38 -9.64 -7.81
C PRO A 146 6.37 -11.12 -7.41
N SER A 147 6.61 -11.42 -6.13
CA SER A 147 6.42 -12.73 -5.52
C SER A 147 5.34 -12.68 -4.44
N LEU A 148 4.07 -12.81 -4.84
CA LEU A 148 3.04 -13.38 -3.96
C LEU A 148 3.32 -14.88 -3.80
N GLY A 149 4.50 -15.22 -3.26
CA GLY A 149 4.74 -16.56 -2.77
C GLY A 149 3.64 -16.90 -1.74
N PRO A 150 3.26 -18.17 -1.59
CA PRO A 150 2.18 -18.55 -0.68
C PRO A 150 2.61 -18.28 0.77
N PHE A 151 2.36 -17.07 1.26
CA PHE A 151 2.53 -16.73 2.67
C PHE A 151 1.55 -17.57 3.48
N HIS A 152 2.07 -18.35 4.43
CA HIS A 152 1.21 -19.04 5.37
C HIS A 152 0.73 -18.04 6.42
N VAL A 153 -0.53 -17.65 6.26
CA VAL A 153 -1.22 -16.83 7.25
C VAL A 153 -1.40 -17.66 8.54
N PRO A 154 -1.08 -17.11 9.72
CA PRO A 154 -1.34 -17.79 10.99
C PRO A 154 -2.80 -18.21 11.13
N GLN A 155 -3.05 -19.41 11.67
CA GLN A 155 -4.37 -20.02 11.81
C GLN A 155 -5.36 -19.10 12.56
N GLN A 156 -4.85 -18.29 13.50
CA GLN A 156 -5.62 -17.32 14.26
C GLN A 156 -6.28 -16.25 13.38
N LEU A 157 -5.68 -15.90 12.23
CA LEU A 157 -6.23 -14.91 11.29
C LEU A 157 -7.04 -15.56 10.16
N GLU A 158 -6.72 -16.82 9.83
CA GLU A 158 -7.32 -17.53 8.71
C GLU A 158 -8.84 -17.62 8.84
N ARG A 159 -9.36 -17.88 10.05
CA ARG A 159 -10.80 -17.94 10.30
C ARG A 159 -11.52 -16.63 9.94
N SER A 160 -10.94 -15.50 10.34
CA SER A 160 -11.49 -14.17 10.07
C SER A 160 -11.46 -13.83 8.58
N ILE A 161 -10.37 -14.19 7.90
CA ILE A 161 -10.23 -14.05 6.45
C ILE A 161 -11.31 -14.86 5.72
N GLN A 162 -11.44 -16.15 6.03
CA GLN A 162 -12.43 -17.03 5.39
C GLN A 162 -13.88 -16.59 5.66
N ALA A 163 -14.17 -16.16 6.89
CA ALA A 163 -15.49 -15.63 7.26
C ALA A 163 -15.84 -14.37 6.45
N PHE A 164 -14.88 -13.47 6.26
CA PHE A 164 -15.05 -12.26 5.47
C PHE A 164 -15.16 -12.56 3.97
N GLU A 165 -14.36 -13.47 3.43
CA GLU A 165 -14.46 -13.90 2.03
C GLU A 165 -15.84 -14.48 1.74
N SER A 166 -16.35 -15.36 2.61
CA SER A 166 -17.68 -15.94 2.47
C SER A 166 -18.79 -14.88 2.49
N PHE A 167 -18.69 -13.92 3.42
CA PHE A 167 -19.60 -12.77 3.48
C PHE A 167 -19.53 -11.90 2.22
N TYR A 168 -18.33 -11.61 1.71
CA TYR A 168 -18.14 -10.78 0.53
C TYR A 168 -18.66 -11.45 -0.74
N HIS A 169 -18.40 -12.74 -0.94
CA HIS A 169 -18.88 -13.50 -2.09
C HIS A 169 -20.40 -13.66 -2.11
N ALA A 170 -21.04 -13.73 -0.93
CA ALA A 170 -22.49 -13.74 -0.84
C ALA A 170 -23.14 -12.42 -1.28
N GLN A 171 -22.46 -11.28 -1.08
CA GLN A 171 -22.98 -9.96 -1.47
C GLN A 171 -22.59 -9.55 -2.89
N PHE A 172 -21.42 -9.97 -3.38
CA PHE A 172 -20.88 -9.54 -4.66
C PHE A 172 -20.51 -10.74 -5.53
N SER A 173 -21.31 -11.00 -6.57
CA SER A 173 -20.99 -11.99 -7.59
C SER A 173 -20.00 -11.44 -8.62
N GLY A 174 -19.05 -12.27 -9.07
CA GLY A 174 -18.10 -11.93 -10.13
C GLY A 174 -16.89 -11.07 -9.72
N ARG A 175 -16.67 -10.83 -8.42
CA ARG A 175 -15.47 -10.15 -7.91
C ARG A 175 -14.49 -11.13 -7.29
N LYS A 176 -13.19 -10.86 -7.44
CA LYS A 176 -12.11 -11.64 -6.82
C LYS A 176 -11.35 -10.76 -5.83
N LEU A 177 -11.21 -11.24 -4.60
CA LEU A 177 -10.38 -10.58 -3.58
C LEU A 177 -8.92 -11.02 -3.75
N THR A 178 -8.00 -10.10 -3.49
CA THR A 178 -6.55 -10.38 -3.43
C THR A 178 -6.01 -9.72 -2.18
N TRP A 179 -5.50 -10.52 -1.24
CA TRP A 179 -5.01 -10.04 0.04
C TRP A 179 -3.60 -9.46 -0.08
N LEU A 180 -3.41 -8.25 0.46
CA LEU A 180 -2.13 -7.55 0.47
C LEU A 180 -1.52 -7.59 1.88
N HIS A 181 -1.11 -8.77 2.34
CA HIS A 181 -0.53 -8.97 3.67
C HIS A 181 0.63 -8.03 4.05
N PRO A 182 1.54 -7.62 3.13
CA PRO A 182 2.60 -6.66 3.48
C PRO A 182 2.11 -5.29 3.95
N LEU A 183 0.89 -4.89 3.58
CA LEU A 183 0.26 -3.62 3.97
C LEU A 183 -0.64 -3.75 5.20
N CYS A 184 -0.87 -4.97 5.66
CA CYS A 184 -1.69 -5.23 6.83
C CYS A 184 -0.90 -5.03 8.13
N GLN A 185 -1.61 -4.58 9.16
CA GLN A 185 -1.10 -4.41 10.51
C GLN A 185 -2.04 -5.10 11.51
N GLY A 186 -1.52 -5.45 12.67
CA GLY A 186 -2.30 -5.98 13.79
C GLY A 186 -1.75 -5.52 15.13
N GLU A 187 -2.59 -5.57 16.16
CA GLU A 187 -2.21 -5.25 17.53
C GLU A 187 -2.12 -6.54 18.35
N LEU A 188 -0.93 -6.77 18.93
CA LEU A 188 -0.65 -7.89 19.82
C LEU A 188 -0.51 -7.40 21.26
N LYS A 189 -1.14 -8.11 22.19
CA LYS A 189 -0.95 -7.97 23.63
C LYS A 189 0.04 -9.01 24.12
N PHE A 190 1.17 -8.58 24.68
CA PHE A 190 2.12 -9.50 25.32
C PHE A 190 1.65 -9.80 26.74
N ASN A 191 1.31 -11.05 27.00
CA ASN A 191 0.84 -11.55 28.28
C ASN A 191 1.93 -12.30 29.07
N TYR A 192 3.05 -12.66 28.44
CA TYR A 192 4.16 -13.39 29.08
C TYR A 192 5.09 -12.52 29.95
N LEU A 193 4.87 -11.20 29.93
CA LEU A 193 5.69 -10.21 30.63
C LEU A 193 4.99 -9.73 31.91
N ARG A 194 5.77 -9.20 32.86
CA ARG A 194 5.24 -8.64 34.12
C ARG A 194 4.23 -7.50 33.92
N LYS A 195 4.35 -6.77 32.80
CA LYS A 195 3.43 -5.71 32.40
C LYS A 195 2.83 -6.06 31.04
N PRO A 196 1.52 -5.85 30.83
CA PRO A 196 0.94 -6.03 29.51
C PRO A 196 1.45 -4.94 28.57
N TYR A 197 1.99 -5.35 27.42
CA TYR A 197 2.39 -4.45 26.34
C TYR A 197 1.44 -4.62 25.16
N LEU A 198 0.96 -3.51 24.61
CA LEU A 198 0.18 -3.47 23.38
C LEU A 198 1.07 -3.01 22.23
N VAL A 199 1.33 -3.91 21.29
CA VAL A 199 2.30 -3.71 20.22
C VAL A 199 1.61 -3.76 18.87
N THR A 200 1.64 -2.65 18.14
CA THR A 200 1.20 -2.63 16.74
C THR A 200 2.35 -3.08 15.84
N VAL A 201 2.14 -4.15 15.09
CA VAL A 201 3.11 -4.78 14.19
C VAL A 201 2.50 -5.01 12.80
N GLN A 202 3.34 -5.14 11.77
CA GLN A 202 2.90 -5.59 10.46
C GLN A 202 2.57 -7.09 10.47
N THR A 203 1.77 -7.57 9.52
CA THR A 203 1.33 -8.98 9.49
C THR A 203 2.48 -9.99 9.44
N TYR A 204 3.58 -9.71 8.74
CA TYR A 204 4.73 -10.63 8.72
C TYR A 204 5.49 -10.67 10.04
N GLN A 205 5.63 -9.53 10.71
CA GLN A 205 6.17 -9.47 12.09
C GLN A 205 5.23 -10.19 13.07
N MET A 206 3.92 -10.01 12.92
CA MET A 206 2.90 -10.65 13.73
C MET A 206 2.95 -12.17 13.58
N ALA A 207 3.03 -12.66 12.34
CA ALA A 207 3.13 -14.09 12.06
C ALA A 207 4.40 -14.69 12.65
N LEU A 208 5.54 -13.99 12.55
CA LEU A 208 6.78 -14.41 13.19
C LEU A 208 6.64 -14.47 14.73
N LEU A 209 6.04 -13.47 15.36
CA LEU A 209 5.82 -13.47 16.81
C LEU A 209 4.89 -14.59 17.27
N LEU A 210 3.87 -14.93 16.47
CA LEU A 210 2.94 -16.02 16.78
C LEU A 210 3.59 -17.41 16.73
N LEU A 211 4.74 -17.58 16.04
CA LEU A 211 5.50 -18.84 16.09
C LEU A 211 6.06 -19.12 17.49
N PHE A 212 6.39 -18.07 18.26
CA PHE A 212 6.93 -18.18 19.63
C PHE A 212 5.87 -18.49 20.71
N GLU A 213 4.64 -18.75 20.29
CA GLU A 213 3.59 -19.26 21.17
C GLU A 213 3.88 -20.71 21.60
N GLN A 214 4.50 -21.49 20.71
CA GLN A 214 4.81 -22.92 20.94
C GLN A 214 6.29 -23.19 21.26
N CYS A 215 7.17 -22.20 21.08
CA CYS A 215 8.60 -22.33 21.32
C CYS A 215 9.24 -21.01 21.81
N ASP A 216 10.34 -21.10 22.56
CA ASP A 216 11.07 -19.91 23.06
C ASP A 216 12.18 -19.45 22.12
N SER A 217 12.59 -20.32 21.19
CA SER A 217 13.67 -20.07 20.24
C SER A 217 13.45 -20.81 18.94
N MET A 218 13.83 -20.21 17.82
CA MET A 218 13.71 -20.79 16.47
C MET A 218 14.78 -20.19 15.54
N SER A 219 15.32 -20.98 14.61
CA SER A 219 16.25 -20.46 13.59
C SER A 219 15.54 -19.61 12.52
N CYS A 220 16.26 -18.69 11.90
CA CYS A 220 15.74 -17.94 10.75
C CYS A 220 15.31 -18.87 9.60
N ARG A 221 16.05 -19.96 9.34
CA ARG A 221 15.68 -20.95 8.33
C ARG A 221 14.33 -21.62 8.62
N GLU A 222 14.11 -22.07 9.85
CA GLU A 222 12.85 -22.69 10.26
C GLU A 222 11.68 -21.70 10.16
N ALA A 223 11.86 -20.48 10.67
CA ALA A 223 10.83 -19.44 10.60
C ALA A 223 10.47 -19.07 9.16
N ALA A 224 11.45 -18.96 8.25
CA ALA A 224 11.22 -18.72 6.83
C ALA A 224 10.42 -19.85 6.18
N ALA A 225 10.75 -21.10 6.51
CA ALA A 225 10.06 -22.27 5.99
C ALA A 225 8.61 -22.36 6.49
N SER A 226 8.36 -22.10 7.78
CA SER A 226 7.01 -22.11 8.38
C SER A 226 6.12 -21.06 7.74
N LEU A 227 6.61 -19.83 7.57
CA LEU A 227 5.85 -18.70 7.01
C LEU A 227 5.84 -18.67 5.48
N ARG A 228 6.68 -19.50 4.83
CA ARG A 228 6.97 -19.47 3.38
C ARG A 228 7.38 -18.09 2.87
N LEU A 229 8.24 -17.42 3.64
CA LEU A 229 8.86 -16.16 3.26
C LEU A 229 10.25 -16.43 2.67
N SER A 230 10.71 -15.56 1.76
CA SER A 230 12.12 -15.58 1.38
C SER A 230 12.99 -15.16 2.57
N HIS A 231 14.25 -15.61 2.59
CA HIS A 231 15.19 -15.26 3.65
C HIS A 231 15.33 -13.74 3.82
N ASP A 232 15.47 -13.00 2.72
CA ASP A 232 15.53 -11.53 2.71
C ASP A 232 14.31 -10.87 3.38
N GLN A 233 13.10 -11.33 3.06
CA GLN A 233 11.88 -10.81 3.69
C GLN A 233 11.82 -11.13 5.18
N LEU A 234 12.15 -12.37 5.57
CA LEU A 234 12.16 -12.75 6.97
C LEU A 234 13.19 -11.92 7.76
N VAL A 235 14.43 -11.84 7.29
CA VAL A 235 15.53 -11.10 7.94
C VAL A 235 15.13 -9.65 8.15
N LYS A 236 14.53 -9.02 7.14
CA LYS A 236 14.04 -7.64 7.24
C LYS A 236 13.02 -7.44 8.36
N HIS A 237 12.04 -8.35 8.49
CA HIS A 237 11.03 -8.26 9.55
C HIS A 237 11.59 -8.67 10.92
N ALA A 238 12.42 -9.70 10.98
CA ALA A 238 13.08 -10.17 12.20
C ALA A 238 14.04 -9.11 12.76
N ALA A 239 14.85 -8.46 11.92
CA ALA A 239 15.77 -7.40 12.32
C ALA A 239 15.02 -6.26 13.04
N SER A 240 13.86 -5.84 12.52
CA SER A 240 13.07 -4.80 13.18
C SER A 240 12.54 -5.20 14.57
N LEU A 241 12.31 -6.49 14.82
CA LEU A 241 11.92 -7.01 16.13
C LEU A 241 13.13 -7.16 17.08
N VAL A 242 14.30 -7.47 16.53
CA VAL A 242 15.58 -7.51 17.27
C VAL A 242 16.02 -6.11 17.68
N ASP A 243 15.92 -5.13 16.78
CA ASP A 243 16.20 -3.71 17.06
C ASP A 243 15.30 -3.16 18.18
N CYS A 244 14.03 -3.61 18.20
CA CYS A 244 13.09 -3.28 19.27
C CYS A 244 13.32 -4.10 20.55
N LYS A 245 14.29 -5.01 20.57
CA LYS A 245 14.60 -5.92 21.70
C LYS A 245 13.47 -6.85 22.10
N ILE A 246 12.48 -7.07 21.22
CA ILE A 246 11.40 -8.04 21.42
C ILE A 246 11.95 -9.46 21.22
N LEU A 247 12.80 -9.62 20.20
CA LEU A 247 13.57 -10.83 19.97
C LEU A 247 15.05 -10.56 20.30
N LYS A 248 15.72 -11.57 20.85
CA LYS A 248 17.18 -11.66 20.95
C LYS A 248 17.67 -12.56 19.82
N ARG A 249 18.96 -12.47 19.48
CA ARG A 249 19.60 -13.35 18.52
C ARG A 249 20.77 -14.10 19.17
N SER A 250 21.07 -15.27 18.64
CA SER A 250 22.32 -15.99 18.89
C SER A 250 23.41 -15.49 17.94
N GLY A 251 24.60 -15.18 18.45
CA GLY A 251 25.73 -14.66 17.66
C GLY A 251 26.00 -13.16 17.84
N ASP A 252 27.10 -12.71 17.24
CA ASP A 252 27.65 -11.36 17.39
C ASP A 252 26.88 -10.27 16.62
N GLU A 253 27.25 -9.00 16.82
CA GLU A 253 26.63 -7.86 16.13
C GLU A 253 26.90 -7.87 14.61
N GLY A 254 26.00 -8.47 13.82
CA GLY A 254 26.03 -8.48 12.34
C GLY A 254 24.65 -8.45 11.67
N ASP A 255 24.53 -8.90 10.43
CA ASP A 255 23.25 -9.20 9.79
C ASP A 255 22.69 -10.55 10.29
N LEU A 256 21.39 -10.79 10.13
CA LEU A 256 20.79 -12.08 10.48
C LEU A 256 21.03 -13.06 9.33
N GLU A 257 21.72 -14.16 9.62
CA GLU A 257 21.94 -15.26 8.68
C GLU A 257 20.87 -16.35 8.84
N GLU A 258 20.81 -17.32 7.90
CA GLU A 258 19.82 -18.40 7.94
C GLU A 258 19.88 -19.23 9.23
N ASP A 259 21.08 -19.51 9.72
CA ASP A 259 21.29 -20.34 10.92
C ASP A 259 21.24 -19.51 12.22
N THR A 260 20.99 -18.20 12.13
CA THR A 260 20.81 -17.34 13.31
C THR A 260 19.58 -17.77 14.09
N VAL A 261 19.76 -18.07 15.38
CA VAL A 261 18.66 -18.44 16.28
C VAL A 261 18.05 -17.19 16.88
N LEU A 262 16.76 -16.98 16.63
CA LEU A 262 15.94 -15.95 17.25
C LEU A 262 15.36 -16.49 18.56
N ILE A 263 15.43 -15.71 19.63
CA ILE A 263 15.02 -16.10 20.98
C ILE A 263 14.04 -15.05 21.53
N LEU A 264 12.90 -15.48 22.05
CA LEU A 264 11.92 -14.57 22.65
C LEU A 264 12.49 -13.88 23.89
N ASN A 265 12.42 -12.55 23.97
CA ASN A 265 12.91 -11.83 25.14
C ASN A 265 11.90 -11.84 26.30
N LEU A 266 11.99 -12.85 27.17
CA LEU A 266 11.15 -12.97 28.37
C LEU A 266 11.40 -11.87 29.44
N GLU A 267 12.48 -11.11 29.30
CA GLU A 267 12.85 -10.00 30.20
C GLU A 267 12.66 -8.63 29.53
N TYR A 268 11.81 -8.56 28.51
CA TYR A 268 11.58 -7.32 27.77
C TYR A 268 11.06 -6.20 28.68
N TYR A 269 11.63 -5.02 28.49
CA TYR A 269 11.22 -3.79 29.16
C TYR A 269 11.18 -2.62 28.18
N ASN A 270 10.05 -1.93 28.18
CA ASN A 270 9.89 -0.63 27.54
C ASN A 270 9.16 0.32 28.48
N LYS A 271 9.55 1.61 28.44
CA LYS A 271 8.88 2.68 29.19
C LYS A 271 7.42 2.86 28.73
N ARG A 272 7.15 2.66 27.44
CA ARG A 272 5.81 2.78 26.85
C ARG A 272 5.13 1.42 26.83
N THR A 273 3.92 1.34 27.38
CA THR A 273 3.08 0.13 27.36
C THR A 273 2.37 -0.06 26.03
N LYS A 274 2.09 1.01 25.27
CA LYS A 274 1.57 0.96 23.89
C LYS A 274 2.60 1.54 22.92
N PHE A 275 3.00 0.78 21.91
CA PHE A 275 3.96 1.23 20.89
C PHE A 275 3.81 0.49 19.56
N ARG A 276 4.39 1.05 18.49
CA ARG A 276 4.37 0.48 17.12
C ARG A 276 5.79 0.14 16.67
N VAL A 277 5.97 -1.03 16.07
CA VAL A 277 7.24 -1.44 15.45
C VAL A 277 7.27 -0.95 14.01
N THR A 278 8.12 0.05 13.71
CA THR A 278 8.16 0.69 12.38
C THR A 278 9.42 0.39 11.55
N GLY A 279 10.43 -0.26 12.14
CA GLY A 279 11.79 -0.35 11.58
C GLY A 279 11.89 -0.94 10.17
N ALA A 280 11.01 -1.88 9.81
CA ALA A 280 11.04 -2.52 8.48
C ALA A 280 10.62 -1.58 7.33
N LEU A 281 9.80 -0.55 7.57
CA LEU A 281 9.31 0.36 6.52
C LEU A 281 10.35 1.38 6.05
N GLN A 282 11.30 1.77 6.90
CA GLN A 282 12.21 2.88 6.59
C GLN A 282 13.31 2.48 5.60
N LYS A 283 13.69 1.20 5.54
CA LYS A 283 14.75 0.70 4.65
C LYS A 283 14.33 0.59 3.18
N ASP A 284 13.03 0.58 2.87
CA ASP A 284 12.51 0.44 1.49
C ASP A 284 12.43 1.76 0.70
N VAL A 285 12.63 2.90 1.35
CA VAL A 285 12.38 4.22 0.74
C VAL A 285 13.11 4.39 -0.61
N PRO A 286 14.40 4.02 -0.76
CA PRO A 286 15.10 4.19 -2.05
C PRO A 286 14.53 3.31 -3.17
N ALA A 287 14.35 2.01 -2.91
CA ALA A 287 13.82 1.06 -3.90
C ALA A 287 12.40 1.42 -4.32
N GLU A 288 11.59 1.87 -3.36
CA GLU A 288 10.22 2.29 -3.61
C GLU A 288 10.14 3.61 -4.40
N MET A 289 11.05 4.56 -4.14
CA MET A 289 11.20 5.78 -4.93
C MET A 289 11.58 5.46 -6.38
N GLU A 290 12.51 4.52 -6.58
CA GLU A 290 12.91 4.10 -7.92
C GLU A 290 11.77 3.38 -8.66
N ALA A 291 11.07 2.46 -7.99
CA ALA A 291 9.89 1.80 -8.56
C ALA A 291 8.79 2.81 -8.95
N THR A 292 8.59 3.85 -8.14
CA THR A 292 7.66 4.94 -8.45
C THR A 292 8.08 5.68 -9.72
N ARG A 293 9.38 6.02 -9.85
CA ARG A 293 9.91 6.69 -11.04
C ARG A 293 9.75 5.84 -12.30
N ARG A 294 10.11 4.55 -12.23
CA ARG A 294 9.92 3.61 -13.34
C ARG A 294 8.46 3.54 -13.78
N SER A 295 7.52 3.48 -12.83
CA SER A 295 6.10 3.48 -13.16
C SER A 295 5.62 4.77 -13.81
N VAL A 296 6.18 5.94 -13.44
CA VAL A 296 5.88 7.21 -14.13
C VAL A 296 6.38 7.16 -15.57
N ASP A 297 7.59 6.67 -15.82
CA ASP A 297 8.14 6.55 -17.17
C ASP A 297 7.29 5.64 -18.06
N ASP A 298 6.78 4.53 -17.51
CA ASP A 298 5.90 3.62 -18.24
C ASP A 298 4.51 4.24 -18.52
N ASP A 299 3.93 4.95 -17.55
CA ASP A 299 2.68 5.71 -17.74
C ASP A 299 2.86 6.79 -18.84
N ARG A 300 4.00 7.47 -18.86
CA ARG A 300 4.35 8.46 -19.91
C ARG A 300 4.45 7.81 -21.29
N LYS A 301 5.08 6.63 -21.41
CA LYS A 301 5.18 5.90 -22.70
C LYS A 301 3.78 5.55 -23.21
N LEU A 302 2.93 5.00 -22.35
CA LEU A 302 1.56 4.64 -22.71
C LEU A 302 0.74 5.87 -23.12
N TYR A 303 0.89 6.98 -22.39
CA TYR A 303 0.23 8.25 -22.72
C TYR A 303 0.66 8.76 -24.11
N ILE A 304 1.96 8.78 -24.40
CA ILE A 304 2.50 9.22 -25.69
C ILE A 304 2.02 8.30 -26.82
N GLN A 305 2.05 6.98 -26.62
CA GLN A 305 1.55 6.02 -27.61
C GLN A 305 0.06 6.26 -27.91
N ALA A 306 -0.77 6.44 -26.88
CA ALA A 306 -2.19 6.74 -27.06
C ALA A 306 -2.42 8.09 -27.76
N ALA A 307 -1.61 9.10 -27.46
CA ALA A 307 -1.67 10.40 -28.13
C ALA A 307 -1.31 10.29 -29.63
N ILE A 308 -0.22 9.58 -29.96
CA ILE A 308 0.19 9.31 -31.35
C ILE A 308 -0.95 8.63 -32.12
N VAL A 309 -1.50 7.55 -31.59
CA VAL A 309 -2.60 6.81 -32.22
C VAL A 309 -3.83 7.71 -32.41
N ARG A 310 -4.19 8.51 -31.41
CA ARG A 310 -5.33 9.45 -31.50
C ARG A 310 -5.14 10.48 -32.61
N ILE A 311 -3.96 11.09 -32.70
CA ILE A 311 -3.62 12.08 -33.73
C ILE A 311 -3.66 11.45 -35.13
N LEU A 312 -2.94 10.34 -35.32
CA LEU A 312 -2.81 9.70 -36.64
C LEU A 312 -4.12 9.05 -37.10
N LYS A 313 -4.95 8.52 -36.19
CA LYS A 313 -6.28 8.00 -36.54
C LYS A 313 -7.18 9.09 -37.14
N SER A 314 -7.05 10.34 -36.66
CA SER A 314 -7.80 11.50 -37.14
C SER A 314 -7.21 12.09 -38.43
N ARG A 315 -5.88 12.28 -38.47
CA ARG A 315 -5.18 12.92 -39.60
C ARG A 315 -4.88 11.98 -40.77
N LYS A 316 -4.91 10.66 -40.55
CA LYS A 316 -4.51 9.57 -41.46
C LYS A 316 -3.04 9.55 -41.87
N MET A 317 -2.47 10.71 -42.19
CA MET A 317 -1.06 10.90 -42.49
C MET A 317 -0.53 12.17 -41.84
N LEU A 318 0.71 12.13 -41.31
CA LEU A 318 1.35 13.29 -40.70
C LEU A 318 2.88 13.20 -40.77
N ARG A 319 3.55 14.33 -40.98
CA ARG A 319 5.02 14.42 -40.98
C ARG A 319 5.58 14.40 -39.56
N HIS A 320 6.81 13.91 -39.40
CA HIS A 320 7.49 13.75 -38.11
C HIS A 320 7.49 15.02 -37.26
N ASN A 321 7.95 16.15 -37.81
CA ASN A 321 8.01 17.42 -37.06
C ASN A 321 6.62 17.90 -36.60
N GLN A 322 5.58 17.73 -37.44
CA GLN A 322 4.22 18.11 -37.09
C GLN A 322 3.66 17.21 -35.98
N LEU A 323 3.89 15.90 -36.09
CA LEU A 323 3.50 14.93 -35.06
C LEU A 323 4.17 15.25 -33.71
N VAL A 324 5.47 15.52 -33.70
CA VAL A 324 6.21 15.86 -32.48
C VAL A 324 5.65 17.13 -31.84
N GLN A 325 5.35 18.17 -32.62
CA GLN A 325 4.77 19.42 -32.10
C GLN A 325 3.36 19.21 -31.52
N GLU A 326 2.51 18.42 -32.19
CA GLU A 326 1.17 18.11 -31.65
C GLU A 326 1.25 17.32 -30.34
N ILE A 327 2.17 16.35 -30.23
CA ILE A 327 2.38 15.57 -29.00
C ILE A 327 2.84 16.49 -27.86
N LEU A 328 3.85 17.34 -28.12
CA LEU A 328 4.35 18.31 -27.14
C LEU A 328 3.24 19.26 -26.68
N GLY A 329 2.38 19.70 -27.59
CA GLY A 329 1.22 20.53 -27.27
C GLY A 329 0.22 19.83 -26.34
N GLN A 330 -0.12 18.56 -26.61
CA GLN A 330 -1.05 17.79 -25.78
C GLN A 330 -0.47 17.40 -24.41
N SER A 331 0.83 17.09 -24.35
CA SER A 331 1.47 16.59 -23.13
C SER A 331 1.81 17.67 -22.12
N LYS A 332 2.05 18.92 -22.55
CA LYS A 332 2.56 20.04 -21.74
C LYS A 332 1.79 20.30 -20.45
N VAL A 333 0.50 19.95 -20.42
CA VAL A 333 -0.37 20.11 -19.23
C VAL A 333 -0.01 19.12 -18.12
N LYS A 334 0.54 17.94 -18.47
CA LYS A 334 0.86 16.84 -17.55
C LYS A 334 2.37 16.68 -17.32
N PHE A 335 3.18 16.72 -18.38
CA PHE A 335 4.64 16.59 -18.33
C PHE A 335 5.31 17.06 -19.64
N ALA A 336 6.63 17.23 -19.61
CA ALA A 336 7.44 17.59 -20.78
C ALA A 336 8.19 16.35 -21.35
N PRO A 337 7.69 15.71 -22.44
CA PRO A 337 8.37 14.56 -23.04
C PRO A 337 9.64 14.97 -23.77
N THR A 338 10.66 14.10 -23.74
CA THR A 338 11.86 14.26 -24.56
C THR A 338 11.60 13.74 -25.98
N ILE A 339 12.27 14.34 -26.97
CA ILE A 339 12.17 13.90 -28.38
C ILE A 339 12.60 12.43 -28.53
N SER A 340 13.63 12.00 -27.78
CA SER A 340 14.08 10.60 -27.75
C SER A 340 12.96 9.65 -27.32
N MET A 341 12.18 10.03 -26.30
CA MET A 341 11.06 9.23 -25.82
C MET A 341 9.94 9.11 -26.87
N ILE A 342 9.63 10.19 -27.57
CA ILE A 342 8.64 10.20 -28.65
C ILE A 342 9.09 9.25 -29.78
N LYS A 343 10.36 9.33 -30.20
CA LYS A 343 10.93 8.45 -31.23
C LYS A 343 10.80 6.97 -30.86
N LYS A 344 11.17 6.59 -29.63
CA LYS A 344 11.00 5.21 -29.13
C LYS A 344 9.53 4.76 -29.13
N CYS A 345 8.59 5.67 -28.82
CA CYS A 345 7.16 5.35 -28.87
C CYS A 345 6.65 5.16 -30.30
N ILE A 346 7.16 5.93 -31.26
CA ILE A 346 6.84 5.76 -32.69
C ILE A 346 7.35 4.40 -33.18
N GLU A 347 8.60 4.05 -32.90
CA GLU A 347 9.20 2.75 -33.25
C GLU A 347 8.36 1.59 -32.68
N ALA A 348 8.04 1.65 -31.39
CA ALA A 348 7.19 0.63 -30.76
C ALA A 348 5.78 0.52 -31.36
N LEU A 349 5.21 1.60 -31.92
CA LEU A 349 3.92 1.56 -32.60
C LEU A 349 4.01 1.03 -34.03
N ILE A 350 5.15 1.23 -34.70
CA ILE A 350 5.45 0.62 -36.00
C ILE A 350 5.57 -0.90 -35.83
N ASP A 351 6.33 -1.35 -34.82
CA ASP A 351 6.50 -2.77 -34.52
C ASP A 351 5.17 -3.46 -34.18
N LYS A 352 4.28 -2.75 -33.48
CA LYS A 352 2.92 -3.20 -33.16
C LYS A 352 1.93 -3.05 -34.32
N GLN A 353 2.37 -2.57 -35.48
CA GLN A 353 1.55 -2.40 -36.69
C GLN A 353 0.36 -1.43 -36.52
N TYR A 354 0.43 -0.46 -35.60
CA TYR A 354 -0.57 0.61 -35.48
C TYR A 354 -0.35 1.73 -36.50
N ILE A 355 0.90 1.94 -36.90
CA ILE A 355 1.33 2.99 -37.82
C ILE A 355 2.44 2.44 -38.71
N GLU A 356 2.63 3.03 -39.89
CA GLU A 356 3.72 2.67 -40.80
C GLU A 356 4.38 3.92 -41.36
N ARG A 357 5.59 3.77 -41.93
CA ARG A 357 6.23 4.84 -42.71
C ARG A 357 5.69 4.76 -44.13
N THR A 358 5.37 5.91 -44.70
CA THR A 358 4.93 5.95 -46.10
C THR A 358 6.04 5.49 -47.04
N GLN A 359 5.67 4.91 -48.19
CA GLN A 359 6.63 4.46 -49.21
C GLN A 359 7.47 5.62 -49.79
N ASN A 360 6.96 6.84 -49.69
CA ASN A 360 7.55 8.02 -50.31
C ASN A 360 8.57 8.73 -49.39
N SER A 361 8.49 8.55 -48.08
CA SER A 361 9.37 9.26 -47.13
C SER A 361 9.47 8.57 -45.77
N ALA A 362 10.69 8.54 -45.21
CA ALA A 362 10.95 8.06 -43.86
C ALA A 362 10.43 9.00 -42.75
N ASP A 363 10.16 10.27 -43.09
CA ASP A 363 9.72 11.33 -42.18
C ASP A 363 8.19 11.56 -42.21
N GLU A 364 7.44 10.64 -42.81
CA GLU A 364 5.99 10.71 -42.92
C GLU A 364 5.36 9.39 -42.49
N TYR A 365 4.39 9.48 -41.58
CA TYR A 365 3.73 8.32 -40.97
C TYR A 365 2.26 8.25 -41.39
N SER A 366 1.80 7.04 -41.70
CA SER A 366 0.38 6.72 -41.94
C SER A 366 -0.18 5.84 -40.82
N TYR A 367 -1.47 6.02 -40.52
CA TYR A 367 -2.20 5.14 -39.60
C TYR A 367 -2.61 3.85 -40.31
N VAL A 368 -2.28 2.70 -39.72
CA VAL A 368 -2.67 1.37 -40.22
C VAL A 368 -3.98 0.98 -39.54
N ALA A 369 -5.01 0.69 -40.35
CA ALA A 369 -6.39 0.51 -39.89
C ALA A 369 -6.63 -0.81 -39.17
#